data_AF-A0AAE9CUW7-F1
#
_entry.id   AF-A0AAE9CUW7-F1
#
_cell.length_a   1.000
_cell.length_b   1.000
_cell.length_c   1.000
_cell.angle_alpha   90.00
_cell.angle_beta   90.00
_cell.angle_gamma   90.00
#
_symmetry.space_group_name_H-M   'P 1'
#
loop_
_entity.id
_entity.type
_entity.pdbx_description
1 polymer ?
#
loop_
_entity_poly.entity_id
_entity_poly.type
_entity_poly.pdbx_seq_one_letter_code
_entity_poly.pdbx_strand_id
1 'polypeptide(L)'
;MNFVLAVFAIIVLQTAQGEIDNAIIGDPSVECGDDFFEVKFDTRTTFHGIAFVQNHLDNPDCRTFARKDESAKNSSLRLTFDQCAIEKRHSVSVC
;
A
#
# COMPACT_ATOMS: atom_id res chain seq x y z
N MET A 1 -10.80 -43.10 15.15
CA MET A 1 -9.40 -42.73 14.82
C MET A 1 -9.34 -41.80 13.61
N ASN A 2 -9.97 -42.11 12.46
CA ASN A 2 -10.00 -41.22 11.28
C ASN A 2 -10.69 -39.86 11.50
N PHE A 3 -11.76 -39.80 12.30
CA PHE A 3 -12.48 -38.55 12.55
C PHE A 3 -11.62 -37.52 13.30
N VAL A 4 -10.84 -37.98 14.29
CA VAL A 4 -9.94 -37.13 15.07
C VAL A 4 -8.79 -36.60 14.19
N LEU A 5 -8.24 -37.45 13.31
CA LEU A 5 -7.20 -37.04 12.36
C LEU A 5 -7.73 -36.03 11.32
N ALA A 6 -8.96 -36.20 10.84
CA ALA A 6 -9.60 -35.27 9.92
C ALA A 6 -9.85 -33.90 10.58
N VAL A 7 -10.35 -33.90 11.82
CA VAL A 7 -10.56 -32.67 12.60
C VAL A 7 -9.22 -31.97 12.86
N PHE A 8 -8.17 -32.71 13.22
CA PHE A 8 -6.84 -32.13 13.43
C PHE A 8 -6.25 -31.53 12.15
N ALA A 9 -6.39 -32.20 11.01
CA ALA A 9 -5.94 -31.69 9.72
C ALA A 9 -6.66 -30.39 9.32
N ILE A 10 -7.98 -30.30 9.56
CA ILE A 10 -8.77 -29.10 9.29
C ILE A 10 -8.31 -27.93 10.17
N ILE A 11 -8.05 -28.18 11.47
CA ILE A 11 -7.57 -27.15 12.40
C ILE A 11 -6.19 -26.62 11.95
N VAL A 12 -5.26 -27.49 11.55
CA VAL A 12 -3.94 -27.08 11.06
C VAL A 12 -4.05 -26.23 9.79
N LEU A 13 -4.92 -26.59 8.84
CA LEU A 13 -5.16 -25.81 7.62
C LEU A 13 -5.70 -24.40 7.91
N GLN A 14 -6.54 -24.23 8.93
CA GLN A 14 -7.05 -22.91 9.31
C GLN A 14 -5.99 -22.00 9.94
N THR A 15 -5.01 -22.57 10.65
CA THR A 15 -3.91 -21.79 11.26
C THR A 15 -2.85 -21.30 10.27
N ALA A 16 -2.89 -21.74 9.01
CA ALA A 16 -1.94 -21.34 7.98
C ALA A 16 -2.25 -19.95 7.37
N GLN A 17 -3.32 -19.27 7.80
CA GLN A 17 -3.57 -17.88 7.43
C GLN A 17 -2.59 -16.97 8.19
N GLY A 18 -1.40 -16.78 7.62
CA GLY A 18 -0.44 -15.79 8.10
C GLY A 18 -1.07 -14.40 8.12
N GLU A 19 -0.75 -13.62 9.15
CA GLU A 19 -1.13 -12.21 9.23
C GLU A 19 -0.57 -11.46 8.01
N ILE A 20 -1.41 -10.65 7.36
CA ILE A 20 -0.99 -9.83 6.22
C ILE A 20 -0.14 -8.67 6.78
N ASP A 21 1.18 -8.87 6.82
CA ASP A 21 2.13 -7.87 7.33
C ASP A 21 2.32 -6.73 6.31
N ASN A 22 1.48 -5.71 6.42
CA ASN A 22 1.56 -4.47 5.66
C ASN A 22 2.51 -3.44 6.29
N ALA A 23 3.42 -3.83 7.19
CA ALA A 23 4.30 -2.87 7.85
C ALA A 23 5.21 -2.17 6.84
N ILE A 24 5.14 -0.83 6.83
CA ILE A 24 6.08 0.04 6.13
C ILE A 24 7.40 0.06 6.91
N ILE A 25 8.52 0.03 6.19
CA ILE A 25 9.86 0.18 6.77
C ILE A 25 10.30 1.64 6.62
N GLY A 26 10.55 2.29 7.75
CA GLY A 26 11.02 3.68 7.76
C GLY A 26 9.96 4.66 7.25
N ASP A 27 10.43 5.84 6.83
CA ASP A 27 9.57 6.89 6.28
C ASP A 27 9.48 6.76 4.76
N PRO A 28 8.28 6.91 4.17
CA PRO A 28 8.13 7.00 2.72
C PRO A 28 8.93 8.17 2.13
N SER A 29 9.50 7.98 0.95
CA SER A 29 10.13 9.06 0.20
C SER A 29 9.13 9.70 -0.77
N VAL A 30 9.32 10.99 -1.04
CA VAL A 30 8.49 11.76 -1.98
C VAL A 30 9.38 12.29 -3.09
N GLU A 31 9.02 11.94 -4.33
CA GLU A 31 9.65 12.48 -5.53
C GLU A 31 8.67 13.43 -6.23
N CYS A 32 9.09 14.68 -6.43
CA CYS A 32 8.28 15.69 -7.11
C CYS A 32 8.67 15.75 -8.59
N GLY A 33 7.68 15.60 -9.46
CA GLY A 33 7.77 15.94 -10.88
C GLY A 33 7.12 17.29 -11.17
N ASP A 34 6.92 17.60 -12.46
CA ASP A 34 6.38 18.89 -12.90
C ASP A 34 4.90 19.07 -12.51
N ASP A 35 4.07 18.05 -12.76
CA ASP A 35 2.61 18.06 -12.54
C ASP A 35 2.12 16.97 -11.57
N PHE A 36 3.05 16.21 -10.99
CA PHE A 36 2.76 15.11 -10.08
C PHE A 36 3.78 15.01 -8.95
N PHE A 37 3.44 14.23 -7.93
CA PHE A 37 4.40 13.68 -6.99
C PHE A 37 4.17 12.19 -6.82
N GLU A 38 5.24 11.45 -6.52
CA GLU A 38 5.19 10.01 -6.27
C GLU A 38 5.66 9.74 -4.85
N VAL A 39 4.78 9.10 -4.06
CA VAL A 39 5.12 8.60 -2.72
C VAL A 39 5.59 7.17 -2.88
N LYS A 40 6.85 6.91 -2.52
CA LYS A 40 7.46 5.57 -2.58
C LYS A 40 7.65 5.05 -1.16
N PHE A 41 7.29 3.80 -0.94
CA PHE A 41 7.39 3.18 0.37
C PHE A 41 7.87 1.73 0.24
N ASP A 42 8.70 1.33 1.19
CA ASP A 42 9.18 -0.03 1.33
C ASP A 42 8.35 -0.77 2.38
N THR A 43 8.06 -2.04 2.13
CA THR A 43 7.29 -2.90 3.02
C THR A 43 8.15 -4.05 3.54
N ARG A 44 7.85 -4.53 4.75
CA ARG A 44 8.62 -5.64 5.35
C ARG A 44 8.49 -6.94 4.55
N THR A 45 7.28 -7.20 4.07
CA THR A 45 6.94 -8.33 3.21
C THR A 45 6.40 -7.83 1.87
N THR A 46 6.11 -8.74 0.94
CA THR A 46 5.50 -8.36 -0.35
C THR A 46 4.19 -7.62 -0.10
N PHE A 47 4.06 -6.44 -0.72
CA PHE A 47 2.84 -5.65 -0.62
C PHE A 47 1.77 -6.27 -1.52
N HIS A 48 0.67 -6.76 -0.92
CA HIS A 48 -0.46 -7.36 -1.65
C HIS A 48 -1.74 -6.50 -1.60
N GLY A 49 -1.64 -5.29 -1.05
CA GLY A 49 -2.78 -4.42 -0.78
C GLY A 49 -3.06 -3.38 -1.86
N ILE A 50 -3.84 -2.38 -1.45
CA ILE A 50 -4.16 -1.17 -2.22
C ILE A 50 -3.70 0.01 -1.37
N ALA A 51 -2.91 0.92 -1.95
CA ALA A 51 -2.61 2.21 -1.33
C ALA A 51 -3.42 3.29 -2.04
N PHE A 52 -4.05 4.18 -1.29
CA PHE A 52 -4.97 5.18 -1.83
C PHE A 52 -5.03 6.43 -0.96
N VAL A 53 -5.43 7.54 -1.56
CA VAL A 53 -5.68 8.79 -0.83
C VAL A 53 -6.97 8.64 -0.01
N GLN A 54 -6.93 9.06 1.26
CA GLN A 54 -8.07 8.93 2.17
C GLN A 54 -9.36 9.48 1.54
N ASN A 55 -10.46 8.73 1.65
CA ASN A 55 -11.77 9.01 1.05
C ASN A 55 -11.83 9.05 -0.49
N HIS A 56 -10.78 8.61 -1.19
CA HIS A 56 -10.72 8.62 -2.67
C HIS A 56 -10.46 7.23 -3.27
N LEU A 57 -10.82 6.15 -2.56
CA LEU A 57 -10.64 4.76 -3.04
C LEU A 57 -11.37 4.47 -4.37
N ASP A 58 -12.50 5.14 -4.62
CA ASP A 58 -13.29 4.93 -5.84
C ASP A 58 -12.66 5.56 -7.09
N ASN A 59 -11.77 6.55 -6.91
CA ASN A 59 -11.05 7.16 -8.01
C ASN A 59 -9.82 6.33 -8.38
N PRO A 60 -9.73 5.75 -9.60
CA PRO A 60 -8.57 4.98 -10.02
C PRO A 60 -7.26 5.79 -10.03
N ASP A 61 -7.33 7.11 -10.24
CA ASP A 61 -6.15 7.98 -10.26
C ASP A 61 -5.58 8.25 -8.84
N CYS A 62 -6.38 7.98 -7.81
CA CYS A 62 -6.01 8.19 -6.40
C CYS A 62 -5.60 6.91 -5.69
N ARG A 63 -5.40 5.81 -6.41
CA ARG A 63 -5.02 4.52 -5.84
C ARG A 63 -4.00 3.78 -6.70
N THR A 64 -3.28 2.89 -6.05
CA THR A 64 -2.33 1.97 -6.66
C THR A 64 -2.53 0.57 -6.07
N PHE A 65 -2.34 -0.44 -6.90
CA PHE A 65 -2.40 -1.84 -6.48
C PHE A 65 -0.99 -2.36 -6.27
N ALA A 66 -0.88 -3.45 -5.51
CA ALA A 66 0.31 -4.28 -5.50
C ALA A 66 0.90 -4.49 -6.90
N ARG A 67 2.22 -4.38 -7.00
CA ARG A 67 2.94 -4.72 -8.23
C ARG A 67 2.70 -6.19 -8.55
N LYS A 68 2.67 -6.53 -9.84
CA LYS A 68 2.54 -7.92 -10.31
C LYS A 68 3.75 -8.79 -9.99
N ASP A 69 4.85 -8.17 -9.57
CA ASP A 69 6.03 -8.88 -9.10
C ASP A 69 5.80 -9.34 -7.66
N GLU A 70 5.57 -10.65 -7.49
CA GLU A 70 5.30 -11.28 -6.20
C GLU A 70 6.47 -11.18 -5.19
N SER A 71 7.65 -10.72 -5.64
CA SER A 71 8.81 -10.50 -4.79
C SER A 71 9.04 -9.02 -4.43
N ALA A 72 8.23 -8.10 -4.97
CA ALA A 72 8.41 -6.67 -4.75
C ALA A 72 8.03 -6.27 -3.32
N LYS A 73 9.06 -5.88 -2.55
CA LYS A 73 8.94 -5.30 -1.20
C LYS A 73 8.86 -3.77 -1.22
N ASN A 74 8.49 -3.20 -2.35
CA ASN A 74 8.30 -1.77 -2.53
C ASN A 74 7.07 -1.51 -3.38
N SER A 75 6.47 -0.35 -3.14
CA SER A 75 5.35 0.13 -3.95
C SER A 75 5.37 1.64 -3.99
N SER A 76 4.58 2.20 -4.90
CA SER A 76 4.50 3.63 -5.09
C SER A 76 3.10 4.08 -5.49
N LEU A 77 2.72 5.26 -5.00
CA LEU A 77 1.49 5.95 -5.32
C LEU A 77 1.83 7.30 -5.95
N ARG A 78 1.55 7.42 -7.25
CA ARG A 78 1.72 8.64 -8.02
C ARG A 78 0.41 9.43 -8.04
N LEU A 79 0.48 10.71 -7.70
CA LEU A 79 -0.67 11.60 -7.59
C LEU A 79 -0.42 12.90 -8.36
N THR A 80 -1.41 13.35 -9.11
CA THR A 80 -1.38 14.66 -9.80
C THR A 80 -1.92 15.76 -8.88
N PHE A 81 -1.44 17.00 -9.07
CA PHE A 81 -1.82 18.11 -8.18
C PHE A 81 -3.24 18.66 -8.37
N ASP A 82 -3.99 18.17 -9.35
CA ASP A 82 -5.33 18.62 -9.73
C ASP A 82 -6.45 17.66 -9.26
N GLN A 83 -6.08 16.49 -8.74
CA GLN A 83 -7.01 15.44 -8.32
C GLN A 83 -6.82 15.09 -6.83
N CYS A 84 -7.59 14.12 -6.34
CA CYS A 84 -7.46 13.50 -5.02
C CYS A 84 -7.53 14.48 -3.82
N ALA A 85 -8.20 15.62 -3.98
CA ALA A 85 -8.33 16.68 -2.98
C ALA A 85 -6.98 17.19 -2.43
N ILE A 86 -5.94 17.21 -3.26
CA ILE A 86 -4.63 17.72 -2.88
C ILE A 86 -4.68 19.25 -2.75
N GLU A 87 -4.27 19.76 -1.59
CA GLU A 87 -4.19 21.19 -1.34
C GLU A 87 -2.81 21.72 -1.73
N LYS A 88 -2.79 22.74 -2.59
CA LYS A 88 -1.58 23.49 -2.94
C LYS A 88 -1.48 24.75 -2.08
N ARG A 89 -0.43 24.83 -1.26
CA ARG A 89 -0.11 26.03 -0.47
C ARG A 89 1.13 26.70 -1.02
N HIS A 90 1.00 27.99 -1.33
CA HIS A 90 2.13 28.83 -1.69
C HIS A 90 2.52 29.64 -0.45
N SER A 91 3.76 29.52 0.00
CA SER A 91 4.32 30.38 1.03
C SER A 91 5.17 31.46 0.36
N VAL A 92 4.86 32.72 0.65
CA VAL A 92 5.79 33.83 0.40
C VAL A 92 6.57 34.06 1.68
N SER A 93 7.80 33.57 1.74
CA SER A 93 8.73 34.03 2.76
C SER A 93 9.01 35.51 2.48
N VAL A 94 8.37 36.40 3.24
CA VAL A 94 8.81 37.79 3.30
C VAL A 94 10.12 37.78 4.08
N CYS A 95 11.24 37.99 3.36
CA CYS A 95 12.55 38.22 3.95
C CYS A 95 12.62 39.59 4.61
#